data_AF-A0A1V5RKZ0-F1
#
_entry.id   AF-A0A1V5RKZ0-F1
#
_cell.length_a   1.000
_cell.length_b   1.000
_cell.length_c   1.000
_cell.angle_alpha   90.00
_cell.angle_beta   90.00
_cell.angle_gamma   90.00
#
_symmetry.space_group_name_H-M   'P 1'
#
loop_
_entity.id
_entity.type
_entity.pdbx_description
1 polymer ?
#
loop_
_entity_poly.entity_id
_entity_poly.type
_entity_poly.pdbx_seq_one_letter_code
_entity_poly.pdbx_strand_id
1 'polypeptide(L)'
;MQEELYRSIGNLLASARADDVERGLETIRAHIHGMTEEEGGRFLEMILALFYIDPLDRPDLVPALEDALALIGGFDKWAIPILIQNLEASDVKAQMAMAQALGRMGADAVAPLVAEYHQACPEASCRAFILYALGKIKSPQILDALPVALEAAAAPEAELRDSATRALGKFAESIPAGRLPAELREKAIAQLQANLADTSPAIRAKAVRSLGKLAKYGHLTHDECTALAETCRHLLGEDDQFAWDRAYVVRKEAREALQYV
;
A
#
# COMPACT_ATOMS: atom_id res chain seq x y z
N MET A 1 9.33 3.02 38.45
CA MET A 1 8.01 3.35 37.85
C MET A 1 8.00 3.16 36.34
N GLN A 2 8.74 3.92 35.54
CA GLN A 2 8.64 3.83 34.07
C GLN A 2 9.28 2.57 33.47
N GLU A 3 10.44 2.15 33.97
CA GLU A 3 11.06 0.86 33.61
C GLU A 3 10.20 -0.35 34.05
N GLU A 4 9.47 -0.22 35.15
CA GLU A 4 8.54 -1.27 35.59
C GLU A 4 7.32 -1.34 34.68
N LEU A 5 6.84 -0.18 34.19
CA LEU A 5 5.77 -0.12 33.19
C LEU A 5 6.19 -0.79 31.88
N TYR A 6 7.35 -0.44 31.32
CA TYR A 6 7.86 -1.08 30.10
C TYR A 6 8.03 -2.58 30.27
N ARG A 7 8.60 -3.03 31.40
CA ARG A 7 8.73 -4.46 31.70
C ARG A 7 7.35 -5.14 31.80
N SER A 8 6.40 -4.50 32.47
CA SER A 8 5.03 -5.03 32.62
C SER A 8 4.35 -5.19 31.27
N ILE A 9 4.42 -4.17 30.41
CA ILE A 9 3.84 -4.21 29.05
C ILE A 9 4.56 -5.26 28.20
N GLY A 10 5.89 -5.35 28.31
CA GLY A 10 6.68 -6.34 27.58
C GLY A 10 6.27 -7.77 27.92
N ASN A 11 6.03 -8.05 29.21
CA ASN A 11 5.52 -9.35 29.65
C ASN A 11 4.11 -9.64 29.11
N LEU A 12 3.24 -8.62 29.03
CA LEU A 12 1.88 -8.77 28.48
C LEU A 12 1.93 -9.08 26.98
N LEU A 13 2.71 -8.32 26.21
CA LEU A 13 2.84 -8.50 24.75
C LEU A 13 3.55 -9.80 24.35
N ALA A 14 4.46 -10.30 25.19
CA ALA A 14 5.13 -11.58 24.98
C ALA A 14 4.31 -12.80 25.45
N SER A 15 3.11 -12.58 26.02
CA SER A 15 2.30 -13.67 26.55
C SER A 15 1.76 -14.60 25.45
N ALA A 16 1.60 -15.87 25.80
CA ALA A 16 0.91 -16.82 24.95
C ALA A 16 -0.61 -16.57 24.87
N ARG A 17 -1.20 -15.80 25.78
CA ARG A 17 -2.65 -15.53 25.81
C ARG A 17 -2.99 -14.26 25.05
N ALA A 18 -3.97 -14.32 24.14
CA ALA A 18 -4.46 -13.16 23.40
C ALA A 18 -4.95 -12.02 24.32
N ASP A 19 -5.72 -12.34 25.36
CA ASP A 19 -6.22 -11.34 26.34
C ASP A 19 -5.07 -10.56 27.02
N ASP A 20 -3.90 -11.16 27.17
CA ASP A 20 -2.75 -10.50 27.78
C ASP A 20 -2.12 -9.50 26.80
N VAL A 21 -1.98 -9.90 25.53
CA VAL A 21 -1.48 -9.04 24.45
C VAL A 21 -2.41 -7.83 24.26
N GLU A 22 -3.73 -8.07 24.24
CA GLU A 22 -4.73 -7.00 24.16
C GLU A 22 -4.62 -6.01 25.33
N ARG A 23 -4.48 -6.52 26.56
CA ARG A 23 -4.24 -5.67 27.74
C ARG A 23 -2.93 -4.88 27.64
N GLY A 24 -1.88 -5.47 27.06
CA GLY A 24 -0.62 -4.77 26.79
C GLY A 24 -0.83 -3.58 25.85
N LEU A 25 -1.54 -3.78 24.74
CA LEU A 25 -1.88 -2.75 23.76
C LEU A 25 -2.78 -1.66 24.36
N GLU A 26 -3.79 -2.04 25.16
CA GLU A 26 -4.65 -1.09 25.87
C GLU A 26 -3.86 -0.24 26.87
N THR A 27 -2.88 -0.85 27.55
CA THR A 27 -1.99 -0.12 28.46
C THR A 27 -1.14 0.90 27.68
N ILE A 28 -0.58 0.53 26.53
CA ILE A 28 0.15 1.49 25.69
C ILE A 28 -0.80 2.61 25.24
N ARG A 29 -2.01 2.27 24.76
CA ARG A 29 -3.04 3.22 24.31
C ARG A 29 -3.35 4.29 25.35
N ALA A 30 -3.45 3.91 26.62
CA ALA A 30 -3.69 4.85 27.70
C ALA A 30 -2.56 5.87 27.91
N HIS A 31 -1.35 5.57 27.40
CA HIS A 31 -0.15 6.40 27.54
C HIS A 31 0.28 7.10 26.24
N ILE A 32 -0.39 6.87 25.10
CA ILE A 32 0.09 7.42 23.80
C ILE A 32 0.12 8.94 23.72
N HIS A 33 -0.74 9.61 24.49
CA HIS A 33 -0.88 11.06 24.45
C HIS A 33 0.03 11.72 25.49
N GLY A 34 0.89 12.64 25.04
CA GLY A 34 1.78 13.41 25.92
C GLY A 34 3.12 12.75 26.23
N MET A 35 3.48 11.69 25.51
CA MET A 35 4.81 11.07 25.56
C MET A 35 5.86 11.89 24.80
N THR A 36 7.11 11.77 25.24
CA THR A 36 8.29 12.17 24.46
C THR A 36 8.55 11.19 23.32
N GLU A 37 9.32 11.61 22.30
CA GLU A 37 9.70 10.73 21.18
C GLU A 37 10.49 9.50 21.65
N GLU A 38 11.29 9.62 22.72
CA GLU A 38 12.04 8.49 23.29
C GLU A 38 11.10 7.45 23.92
N GLU A 39 10.12 7.90 24.71
CA GLU A 39 9.13 7.03 25.35
C GLU A 39 8.24 6.35 24.30
N GLY A 40 7.81 7.12 23.29
CA GLY A 40 7.05 6.60 22.17
C GLY A 40 7.85 5.59 21.36
N GLY A 41 9.13 5.84 21.13
CA GLY A 41 10.03 4.92 20.41
C GLY A 41 10.05 3.53 21.04
N ARG A 42 10.14 3.46 22.38
CA ARG A 42 10.10 2.18 23.09
C ARG A 42 8.77 1.44 22.92
N PHE A 43 7.64 2.15 23.05
CA PHE A 43 6.34 1.53 22.81
C PHE A 43 6.17 1.08 21.36
N LEU A 44 6.65 1.87 20.41
CA LEU A 44 6.63 1.52 19.00
C LEU A 44 7.40 0.21 18.79
N GLU A 45 8.65 0.11 19.24
CA GLU A 45 9.47 -1.12 19.15
C GLU A 45 8.75 -2.35 19.71
N MET A 46 8.10 -2.21 20.87
CA MET A 46 7.35 -3.30 21.50
C MET A 46 6.14 -3.73 20.65
N ILE A 47 5.43 -2.79 20.03
CA ILE A 47 4.33 -3.09 19.12
C ILE A 47 4.87 -3.72 17.83
N LEU A 48 5.99 -3.22 17.29
CA LEU A 48 6.57 -3.73 16.04
C LEU A 48 6.96 -5.21 16.15
N ALA A 49 7.40 -5.65 17.33
CA ALA A 49 7.72 -7.05 17.60
C ALA A 49 6.53 -8.00 17.37
N LEU A 50 5.28 -7.52 17.52
CA LEU A 50 4.08 -8.33 17.29
C LEU A 50 3.93 -8.74 15.81
N PHE A 51 4.45 -7.94 14.87
CA PHE A 51 4.27 -8.21 13.44
C PHE A 51 5.19 -9.30 12.87
N TYR A 52 6.08 -9.85 13.70
CA TYR A 52 6.83 -11.07 13.39
C TYR A 52 6.04 -12.34 13.77
N ILE A 53 4.89 -12.21 14.43
CA ILE A 53 4.01 -13.34 14.74
C ILE A 53 3.27 -13.74 13.46
N ASP A 54 3.32 -15.03 13.10
CA ASP A 54 2.55 -15.57 11.98
C ASP A 54 1.06 -15.68 12.36
N PRO A 55 0.15 -14.95 11.70
CA PRO A 55 -1.28 -15.06 11.99
C PRO A 55 -1.87 -16.43 11.64
N LEU A 56 -1.17 -17.23 10.81
CA LEU A 56 -1.60 -18.60 10.54
C LEU A 56 -1.32 -19.54 11.72
N ASP A 57 -0.22 -19.32 12.44
CA ASP A 57 0.13 -20.08 13.64
C ASP A 57 -0.64 -19.57 14.87
N ARG A 58 -0.96 -18.27 14.88
CA ARG A 58 -1.68 -17.57 15.96
C ARG A 58 -2.91 -16.81 15.45
N PRO A 59 -3.92 -17.51 14.92
CA PRO A 59 -5.14 -16.86 14.42
C PRO A 59 -5.92 -16.13 15.52
N ASP A 60 -5.74 -16.54 16.77
CA ASP A 60 -6.29 -15.88 17.95
C ASP A 60 -5.70 -14.47 18.18
N LEU A 61 -4.51 -14.17 17.66
CA LEU A 61 -3.88 -12.86 17.78
C LEU A 61 -4.23 -11.90 16.63
N VAL A 62 -4.97 -12.33 15.60
CA VAL A 62 -5.37 -11.46 14.48
C VAL A 62 -6.05 -10.16 14.96
N PRO A 63 -7.00 -10.18 15.92
CA PRO A 63 -7.59 -8.96 16.44
C PRO A 63 -6.56 -8.02 17.11
N ALA A 64 -5.64 -8.58 17.89
CA ALA A 64 -4.58 -7.81 18.55
C ALA A 64 -3.59 -7.20 17.54
N LEU A 65 -3.25 -7.90 16.45
CA LEU A 65 -2.41 -7.37 15.38
C LEU A 65 -3.10 -6.22 14.62
N GLU A 66 -4.40 -6.33 14.38
CA GLU A 66 -5.19 -5.25 13.79
C GLU A 66 -5.30 -4.04 14.72
N ASP A 67 -5.40 -4.27 16.03
CA ASP A 67 -5.40 -3.22 17.05
C ASP A 67 -4.02 -2.54 17.17
N ALA A 68 -2.93 -3.31 17.11
CA ALA A 68 -1.56 -2.81 17.06
C ALA A 68 -1.34 -1.86 15.88
N LEU A 69 -1.83 -2.23 14.69
CA LEU A 69 -1.79 -1.34 13.53
C LEU A 69 -2.60 -0.05 13.78
N ALA A 70 -3.75 -0.14 14.44
CA ALA A 70 -4.62 1.01 14.73
C ALA A 70 -3.95 1.95 15.73
N LEU A 71 -3.29 1.37 16.72
CA LEU A 71 -2.53 2.07 17.74
C LEU A 71 -1.39 2.87 17.11
N ILE A 72 -0.59 2.27 16.23
CA ILE A 72 0.48 2.97 15.51
C ILE A 72 -0.08 4.10 14.63
N GLY A 73 -1.25 3.92 14.02
CA GLY A 73 -1.92 4.97 13.25
C GLY A 73 -2.26 6.22 14.07
N GLY A 74 -2.31 6.12 15.41
CA GLY A 74 -2.52 7.24 16.33
C GLY A 74 -1.23 7.89 16.85
N PHE A 75 -0.05 7.41 16.43
CA PHE A 75 1.24 8.00 16.84
C PHE A 75 1.50 9.28 16.02
N ASP A 76 2.27 10.20 16.62
CA ASP A 76 2.70 11.41 15.94
C ASP A 76 3.75 11.13 14.85
N LYS A 77 4.05 12.14 14.02
CA LYS A 77 4.92 12.03 12.84
C LYS A 77 6.35 11.55 13.13
N TRP A 78 6.82 11.66 14.37
CA TRP A 78 8.14 11.14 14.78
C TRP A 78 8.26 9.62 14.58
N ALA A 79 7.14 8.89 14.54
CA ALA A 79 7.15 7.44 14.32
C ALA A 79 7.42 7.07 12.84
N ILE A 80 7.20 7.99 11.89
CA ILE A 80 7.30 7.71 10.46
C ILE A 80 8.72 7.28 10.05
N PRO A 81 9.80 7.99 10.41
CA PRO A 81 11.16 7.56 10.08
C PRO A 81 11.51 6.19 10.65
N ILE A 82 11.04 5.85 11.85
CA ILE A 82 11.29 4.54 12.48
C ILE A 82 10.58 3.43 11.71
N LEU A 83 9.32 3.65 11.30
CA LEU A 83 8.58 2.70 10.47
C LEU A 83 9.21 2.50 9.09
N ILE A 84 9.73 3.59 8.49
CA ILE A 84 10.44 3.52 7.21
C ILE A 84 11.72 2.68 7.35
N GLN A 85 12.52 2.88 8.39
CA GLN A 85 13.73 2.07 8.63
C GLN A 85 13.42 0.57 8.82
N ASN A 86 12.28 0.26 9.46
CA ASN A 86 11.83 -1.12 9.64
C ASN A 86 11.18 -1.72 8.36
N LEU A 87 10.95 -0.94 7.29
CA LEU A 87 10.53 -1.52 6.01
C LEU A 87 11.64 -2.33 5.33
N GLU A 88 12.91 -2.07 5.62
CA GLU A 88 14.03 -2.78 4.96
C GLU A 88 14.57 -3.94 5.80
N ALA A 89 14.57 -3.80 7.12
CA ALA A 89 15.26 -4.71 8.04
C ALA A 89 14.45 -5.95 8.46
N SER A 90 13.24 -6.13 7.93
CA SER A 90 12.26 -7.10 8.43
C SER A 90 11.87 -8.16 7.41
N ASP A 91 11.27 -9.26 7.85
CA ASP A 91 10.68 -10.24 6.93
C ASP A 91 9.47 -9.67 6.19
N VAL A 92 9.06 -10.33 5.10
CA VAL A 92 7.98 -9.86 4.21
C VAL A 92 6.66 -9.57 4.95
N LYS A 93 6.33 -10.32 6.01
CA LYS A 93 5.07 -10.13 6.74
C LYS A 93 5.14 -8.88 7.61
N ALA A 94 6.23 -8.72 8.34
CA ALA A 94 6.50 -7.53 9.12
C ALA A 94 6.58 -6.28 8.22
N GLN A 95 7.25 -6.37 7.07
CA GLN A 95 7.27 -5.27 6.07
C GLN A 95 5.87 -4.89 5.60
N MET A 96 5.00 -5.88 5.35
CA MET A 96 3.62 -5.63 4.96
C MET A 96 2.81 -4.93 6.07
N ALA A 97 3.07 -5.27 7.35
CA ALA A 97 2.46 -4.59 8.49
C ALA A 97 2.98 -3.15 8.62
N MET A 98 4.29 -2.91 8.47
CA MET A 98 4.88 -1.56 8.49
C MET A 98 4.23 -0.66 7.43
N ALA A 99 4.09 -1.17 6.20
CA ALA A 99 3.42 -0.45 5.12
C ALA A 99 1.95 -0.14 5.43
N GLN A 100 1.25 -1.01 6.16
CA GLN A 100 -0.12 -0.76 6.61
C GLN A 100 -0.18 0.28 7.74
N ALA A 101 0.76 0.24 8.68
CA ALA A 101 0.89 1.22 9.75
C ALA A 101 1.13 2.62 9.18
N LEU A 102 2.08 2.76 8.24
CA LEU A 102 2.31 3.99 7.47
C LEU A 102 1.06 4.46 6.72
N GLY A 103 0.30 3.52 6.14
CA GLY A 103 -1.00 3.80 5.52
C GLY A 103 -2.02 4.43 6.49
N ARG A 104 -2.03 3.98 7.75
CA ARG A 104 -2.91 4.51 8.82
C ARG A 104 -2.44 5.87 9.34
N MET A 105 -1.13 6.15 9.31
CA MET A 105 -0.59 7.50 9.58
C MET A 105 -0.97 8.52 8.49
N GLY A 106 -1.36 8.04 7.31
CA GLY A 106 -2.03 8.86 6.31
C GLY A 106 -1.11 9.85 5.60
N ALA A 107 -1.59 11.09 5.43
CA ALA A 107 -0.95 12.10 4.58
C ALA A 107 0.48 12.43 5.01
N ASP A 108 0.77 12.36 6.30
CA ASP A 108 2.09 12.72 6.85
C ASP A 108 3.20 11.77 6.41
N ALA A 109 2.86 10.54 6.02
CA ALA A 109 3.82 9.55 5.53
C ALA A 109 4.22 9.75 4.06
N VAL A 110 3.49 10.57 3.28
CA VAL A 110 3.73 10.71 1.83
C VAL A 110 5.11 11.30 1.53
N ALA A 111 5.42 12.48 2.08
CA ALA A 111 6.69 13.16 1.77
C ALA A 111 7.92 12.38 2.28
N PRO A 112 7.93 11.82 3.50
CA PRO A 112 9.02 10.94 3.95
C PRO A 112 9.24 9.73 3.05
N LEU A 113 8.17 9.04 2.61
CA LEU A 113 8.28 7.89 1.70
C LEU A 113 8.81 8.29 0.32
N VAL A 114 8.38 9.43 -0.24
CA VAL A 114 8.91 9.94 -1.50
C VAL A 114 10.39 10.30 -1.37
N ALA A 115 10.81 10.89 -0.25
CA ALA A 115 12.23 11.17 0.01
C ALA A 115 13.05 9.88 0.09
N GLU A 116 12.55 8.87 0.82
CA GLU A 116 13.22 7.57 0.96
C GLU A 116 13.44 6.88 -0.40
N TYR A 117 12.40 6.89 -1.24
CA TYR A 117 12.46 6.33 -2.60
C TYR A 117 13.64 6.88 -3.42
N HIS A 118 13.96 8.17 -3.26
CA HIS A 118 15.02 8.83 -4.02
C HIS A 118 16.39 8.78 -3.36
N GLN A 119 16.46 8.77 -2.03
CA GLN A 119 17.70 9.06 -1.31
C GLN A 119 18.37 7.83 -0.69
N ALA A 120 17.58 6.83 -0.30
CA ALA A 120 18.06 5.78 0.59
C ALA A 120 17.75 4.35 0.10
N CYS A 121 16.80 4.17 -0.84
CA CYS A 121 16.55 2.89 -1.49
C CYS A 121 17.31 2.74 -2.83
N PRO A 122 18.55 2.20 -2.88
CA PRO A 122 19.26 1.98 -4.13
C PRO A 122 18.67 0.80 -4.95
N GLU A 123 18.10 -0.19 -4.26
CA GLU A 123 17.62 -1.42 -4.89
C GLU A 123 16.19 -1.27 -5.40
N ALA A 124 15.86 -2.04 -6.45
CA ALA A 124 14.50 -2.11 -6.96
C ALA A 124 13.53 -2.59 -5.85
N SER A 125 13.91 -3.64 -5.11
CA SER A 125 13.11 -4.29 -4.06
C SER A 125 12.63 -3.30 -3.01
N CYS A 126 13.56 -2.49 -2.50
CA CYS A 126 13.29 -1.43 -1.55
C CYS A 126 12.28 -0.41 -2.10
N ARG A 127 12.55 0.12 -3.30
CA ARG A 127 11.67 1.08 -3.99
C ARG A 127 10.28 0.50 -4.28
N ALA A 128 10.18 -0.79 -4.61
CA ALA A 128 8.91 -1.48 -4.79
C ALA A 128 8.09 -1.54 -3.48
N PHE A 129 8.75 -1.75 -2.34
CA PHE A 129 8.10 -1.70 -1.03
C PHE A 129 7.65 -0.28 -0.65
N ILE A 130 8.44 0.75 -0.96
CA ILE A 130 8.02 2.15 -0.77
C ILE A 130 6.75 2.46 -1.58
N LEU A 131 6.70 2.03 -2.84
CA LEU A 131 5.49 2.14 -3.68
C LEU A 131 4.30 1.36 -3.11
N TYR A 132 4.55 0.20 -2.50
CA TYR A 132 3.52 -0.56 -1.80
C TYR A 132 2.97 0.20 -0.59
N ALA A 133 3.83 0.78 0.24
CA ALA A 133 3.45 1.59 1.40
C ALA A 133 2.68 2.85 1.00
N LEU A 134 3.15 3.59 0.00
CA LEU A 134 2.44 4.71 -0.60
C LEU A 134 1.03 4.30 -1.07
N GLY A 135 0.89 3.12 -1.67
CA GLY A 135 -0.41 2.57 -2.10
C GLY A 135 -1.38 2.23 -0.95
N LYS A 136 -0.94 2.22 0.31
CA LYS A 136 -1.80 2.05 1.50
C LYS A 136 -2.37 3.36 2.01
N ILE A 137 -1.75 4.50 1.67
CA ILE A 137 -2.17 5.81 2.16
C ILE A 137 -3.50 6.22 1.52
N LYS A 138 -4.47 6.56 2.37
CA LYS A 138 -5.81 7.02 2.00
C LYS A 138 -5.95 8.52 2.16
N SER A 139 -5.26 9.24 1.28
CA SER A 139 -5.16 10.70 1.33
C SER A 139 -5.02 11.30 -0.07
N PRO A 140 -5.71 12.42 -0.41
CA PRO A 140 -5.51 13.13 -1.68
C PRO A 140 -4.07 13.61 -1.90
N GLN A 141 -3.31 13.83 -0.83
CA GLN A 141 -1.90 14.21 -0.84
C GLN A 141 -1.01 13.16 -1.52
N ILE A 142 -1.51 11.94 -1.74
CA ILE A 142 -0.80 10.93 -2.53
C ILE A 142 -0.48 11.39 -3.96
N LEU A 143 -1.13 12.46 -4.43
CA LEU A 143 -0.79 13.13 -5.68
C LEU A 143 0.70 13.48 -5.77
N ASP A 144 1.35 13.86 -4.66
CA ASP A 144 2.77 14.21 -4.62
C ASP A 144 3.69 13.01 -4.93
N ALA A 145 3.20 11.78 -4.72
CA ALA A 145 3.91 10.55 -5.03
C ALA A 145 3.62 10.01 -6.45
N LEU A 146 2.70 10.64 -7.19
CA LEU A 146 2.32 10.17 -8.52
C LEU A 146 3.47 10.18 -9.54
N PRO A 147 4.36 11.20 -9.58
CA PRO A 147 5.52 11.17 -10.49
C PRO A 147 6.43 9.97 -10.27
N VAL A 148 6.68 9.62 -9.01
CA VAL A 148 7.50 8.45 -8.61
C VAL A 148 6.86 7.15 -9.10
N ALA A 149 5.54 7.00 -8.93
CA ALA A 149 4.83 5.82 -9.43
C ALA A 149 4.80 5.75 -10.97
N LEU A 150 4.73 6.88 -11.67
CA LEU A 150 4.79 6.89 -13.14
C LEU A 150 6.17 6.47 -13.65
N GLU A 151 7.25 6.99 -13.07
CA GLU A 151 8.62 6.60 -13.39
C GLU A 151 8.82 5.09 -13.19
N ALA A 152 8.45 4.58 -12.01
CA ALA A 152 8.61 3.17 -11.68
C ALA A 152 7.74 2.23 -12.53
N ALA A 153 6.57 2.68 -12.99
CA ALA A 153 5.69 1.89 -13.86
C ALA A 153 6.29 1.64 -15.25
N ALA A 154 7.29 2.43 -15.65
CA ALA A 154 8.05 2.29 -16.90
C ALA A 154 9.46 1.68 -16.69
N ALA A 155 9.84 1.33 -15.45
CA ALA A 155 11.18 0.88 -15.12
C ALA A 155 11.52 -0.48 -15.78
N PRO A 156 12.80 -0.77 -16.06
CA PRO A 156 13.21 -2.06 -16.62
C PRO A 156 12.99 -3.24 -15.65
N GLU A 157 12.98 -2.98 -14.33
CA GLU A 157 12.79 -3.99 -13.30
C GLU A 157 11.30 -4.35 -13.15
N ALA A 158 10.99 -5.64 -13.32
CA ALA A 158 9.61 -6.11 -13.30
C ALA A 158 8.90 -5.87 -11.96
N GLU A 159 9.62 -5.93 -10.83
CA GLU A 159 9.03 -5.69 -9.51
C GLU A 159 8.67 -4.22 -9.24
N LEU A 160 9.43 -3.27 -9.81
CA LEU A 160 9.07 -1.85 -9.79
C LEU A 160 7.82 -1.63 -10.62
N ARG A 161 7.80 -2.14 -11.87
CA ARG A 161 6.61 -2.04 -12.72
C ARG A 161 5.39 -2.64 -12.05
N ASP A 162 5.53 -3.79 -11.42
CA ASP A 162 4.45 -4.48 -10.72
C ASP A 162 3.87 -3.65 -9.56
N SER A 163 4.73 -3.14 -8.68
CA SER A 163 4.29 -2.34 -7.53
C SER A 163 3.75 -0.98 -7.94
N ALA A 164 4.39 -0.32 -8.92
CA ALA A 164 3.99 0.97 -9.45
C ALA A 164 2.65 0.91 -10.20
N THR A 165 2.46 -0.08 -11.07
CA THR A 165 1.20 -0.30 -11.81
C THR A 165 0.03 -0.46 -10.85
N ARG A 166 0.24 -1.17 -9.73
CA ARG A 166 -0.76 -1.28 -8.66
C ARG A 166 -0.95 0.03 -7.91
N ALA A 167 0.13 0.74 -7.59
CA ALA A 167 0.09 2.01 -6.87
C ALA A 167 -0.71 3.06 -7.63
N LEU A 168 -0.55 3.19 -8.96
CA LEU A 168 -1.34 4.12 -9.78
C LEU A 168 -2.86 3.94 -9.59
N GLY A 169 -3.36 2.71 -9.61
CA GLY A 169 -4.77 2.44 -9.34
C GLY A 169 -5.17 2.70 -7.87
N LYS A 170 -4.27 2.49 -6.92
CA LYS A 170 -4.51 2.83 -5.50
C LYS A 170 -4.52 4.33 -5.25
N PHE A 171 -3.73 5.10 -5.99
CA PHE A 171 -3.72 6.55 -5.93
C PHE A 171 -5.02 7.12 -6.50
N ALA A 172 -5.50 6.59 -7.64
CA ALA A 172 -6.80 6.96 -8.20
C ALA A 172 -7.97 6.76 -7.22
N GLU A 173 -7.92 5.73 -6.38
CA GLU A 173 -8.89 5.47 -5.30
C GLU A 173 -8.84 6.51 -4.16
N SER A 174 -7.67 7.12 -3.93
CA SER A 174 -7.45 8.11 -2.85
C SER A 174 -7.58 9.57 -3.34
N ILE A 175 -7.46 9.81 -4.64
CA ILE A 175 -7.56 11.15 -5.25
C ILE A 175 -9.02 11.40 -5.66
N PRO A 176 -9.68 12.48 -5.19
CA PRO A 176 -11.03 12.81 -5.62
C PRO A 176 -11.12 13.10 -7.13
N ALA A 177 -12.26 12.79 -7.73
CA ALA A 177 -12.53 13.10 -9.14
C ALA A 177 -12.27 14.59 -9.44
N GLY A 178 -11.64 14.88 -10.58
CA GLY A 178 -11.28 16.25 -10.98
C GLY A 178 -10.08 16.87 -10.26
N ARG A 179 -9.46 16.16 -9.30
CA ARG A 179 -8.22 16.62 -8.62
C ARG A 179 -6.94 16.07 -9.24
N LEU A 180 -7.04 15.04 -10.08
CA LEU A 180 -5.91 14.51 -10.84
C LEU A 180 -5.61 15.45 -12.03
N PRO A 181 -4.42 16.08 -12.11
CA PRO A 181 -4.08 16.98 -13.21
C PRO A 181 -4.13 16.25 -14.56
N ALA A 182 -4.67 16.90 -15.59
CA ALA A 182 -4.90 16.28 -16.91
C ALA A 182 -3.63 15.65 -17.50
N GLU A 183 -2.50 16.36 -17.43
CA GLU A 183 -1.22 15.84 -17.92
C GLU A 183 -0.79 14.56 -17.20
N LEU A 184 -0.92 14.52 -15.87
CA LEU A 184 -0.53 13.34 -15.07
C LEU A 184 -1.54 12.20 -15.25
N ARG A 185 -2.83 12.50 -15.41
CA ARG A 185 -3.86 11.53 -15.78
C ARG A 185 -3.53 10.86 -17.11
N GLU A 186 -3.26 11.65 -18.14
CA GLU A 186 -2.95 11.15 -19.48
C GLU A 186 -1.69 10.29 -19.48
N LYS A 187 -0.63 10.71 -18.76
CA LYS A 187 0.56 9.88 -18.55
C LYS A 187 0.24 8.57 -17.83
N ALA A 188 -0.60 8.60 -16.80
CA ALA A 188 -1.01 7.39 -16.09
C ALA A 188 -1.79 6.43 -17.00
N ILE A 189 -2.74 6.93 -17.79
CA ILE A 189 -3.51 6.13 -18.75
C ILE A 189 -2.57 5.51 -19.79
N ALA A 190 -1.71 6.32 -20.42
CA ALA A 190 -0.77 5.85 -21.43
C ALA A 190 0.19 4.78 -20.87
N GLN A 191 0.72 4.99 -19.66
CA GLN A 191 1.61 4.01 -19.04
C GLN A 191 0.89 2.72 -18.66
N LEU A 192 -0.34 2.81 -18.13
CA LEU A 192 -1.15 1.63 -17.84
C LEU A 192 -1.50 0.86 -19.12
N GLN A 193 -1.82 1.56 -20.22
CA GLN A 193 -2.03 0.95 -21.53
C GLN A 193 -0.77 0.25 -22.05
N ALA A 194 0.41 0.86 -21.91
CA ALA A 194 1.67 0.21 -22.27
C ALA A 194 1.90 -1.07 -21.45
N ASN A 195 1.56 -1.06 -20.16
CA ASN A 195 1.71 -2.20 -19.26
C ASN A 195 0.71 -3.35 -19.55
N LEU A 196 -0.29 -3.15 -20.44
CA LEU A 196 -1.09 -4.24 -20.99
C LEU A 196 -0.29 -5.14 -21.95
N ALA A 197 0.86 -4.69 -22.45
CA ALA A 197 1.75 -5.49 -23.28
C ALA A 197 2.90 -6.15 -22.47
N ASP A 198 2.91 -6.01 -21.14
CA ASP A 198 3.98 -6.57 -20.31
C ASP A 198 4.03 -8.10 -20.39
N THR A 199 5.24 -8.67 -20.36
CA THR A 199 5.44 -10.13 -20.40
C THR A 199 4.84 -10.82 -19.17
N SER A 200 4.79 -10.15 -18.02
CA SER A 200 4.20 -10.62 -16.78
C SER A 200 2.67 -10.49 -16.80
N PRO A 201 1.93 -11.62 -16.68
CA PRO A 201 0.48 -11.58 -16.53
C PRO A 201 -0.01 -10.81 -15.30
N ALA A 202 0.80 -10.77 -14.24
CA ALA A 202 0.46 -10.05 -13.01
C ALA A 202 0.46 -8.53 -13.25
N ILE A 203 1.41 -8.02 -14.04
CA ILE A 203 1.49 -6.60 -14.42
C ILE A 203 0.33 -6.25 -15.33
N ARG A 204 0.07 -7.05 -16.37
CA ARG A 204 -1.10 -6.84 -17.25
C ARG A 204 -2.41 -6.81 -16.48
N ALA A 205 -2.63 -7.75 -15.55
CA ALA A 205 -3.83 -7.77 -14.71
C ALA A 205 -3.94 -6.52 -13.82
N LYS A 206 -2.84 -6.07 -13.23
CA LYS A 206 -2.80 -4.83 -12.45
C LYS A 206 -3.06 -3.60 -13.32
N ALA A 207 -2.59 -3.58 -14.56
CA ALA A 207 -2.83 -2.49 -15.49
C ALA A 207 -4.32 -2.36 -15.79
N VAL A 208 -4.99 -3.47 -16.15
CA VAL A 208 -6.46 -3.50 -16.35
C VAL A 208 -7.20 -3.06 -15.09
N ARG A 209 -6.84 -3.61 -13.93
CA ARG A 209 -7.46 -3.23 -12.65
C ARG A 209 -7.29 -1.74 -12.36
N SER A 210 -6.10 -1.19 -12.58
CA SER A 210 -5.81 0.21 -12.33
C SER A 210 -6.57 1.11 -13.29
N LEU A 211 -6.67 0.78 -14.58
CA LEU A 211 -7.53 1.49 -15.54
C LEU A 211 -9.00 1.46 -15.10
N GLY A 212 -9.50 0.29 -14.68
CA GLY A 212 -10.85 0.14 -14.13
C GLY A 212 -11.08 1.00 -12.88
N LYS A 213 -10.06 1.19 -12.02
CA LYS A 213 -10.15 2.13 -10.89
C LYS A 213 -10.18 3.58 -11.33
N LEU A 214 -9.38 3.97 -12.34
CA LEU A 214 -9.49 5.32 -12.89
C LEU A 214 -10.92 5.58 -13.39
N ALA A 215 -11.55 4.61 -14.07
CA ALA A 215 -12.95 4.72 -14.49
C ALA A 215 -13.90 4.83 -13.28
N LYS A 216 -13.82 3.88 -12.35
CA LYS A 216 -14.67 3.80 -11.15
C LYS A 216 -14.65 5.08 -10.32
N TYR A 217 -13.49 5.71 -10.17
CA TYR A 217 -13.30 6.91 -9.36
C TYR A 217 -13.42 8.22 -10.16
N GLY A 218 -13.95 8.17 -11.39
CA GLY A 218 -14.28 9.36 -12.17
C GLY A 218 -13.08 10.12 -12.73
N HIS A 219 -11.97 9.41 -12.96
CA HIS A 219 -10.77 9.98 -13.56
C HIS A 219 -10.73 9.85 -15.08
N LEU A 220 -11.53 8.96 -15.68
CA LEU A 220 -11.62 8.82 -17.14
C LEU A 220 -12.75 9.68 -17.72
N THR A 221 -12.52 10.20 -18.92
CA THR A 221 -13.54 10.78 -19.79
C THR A 221 -14.41 9.70 -20.44
N HIS A 222 -15.51 10.12 -21.08
CA HIS A 222 -16.41 9.18 -21.78
C HIS A 222 -15.69 8.39 -22.88
N ASP A 223 -14.85 9.06 -23.66
CA ASP A 223 -14.09 8.43 -24.76
C ASP A 223 -13.05 7.45 -24.20
N GLU A 224 -12.38 7.81 -23.10
CA GLU A 224 -11.43 6.92 -22.41
C GLU A 224 -12.12 5.69 -21.78
N CYS A 225 -13.34 5.85 -21.23
CA CYS A 225 -14.16 4.72 -20.79
C CYS A 225 -14.54 3.80 -21.94
N THR A 226 -14.94 4.37 -23.09
CA THR A 226 -15.29 3.61 -24.29
C THR A 226 -14.09 2.80 -24.79
N ALA A 227 -12.91 3.43 -24.90
CA ALA A 227 -11.67 2.76 -25.28
C ALA A 227 -11.25 1.66 -24.28
N LEU A 228 -11.45 1.90 -22.97
CA LEU A 228 -11.22 0.88 -21.95
C LEU A 228 -12.18 -0.30 -22.09
N ALA A 229 -13.46 -0.05 -22.40
CA ALA A 229 -14.44 -1.11 -22.63
C ALA A 229 -14.07 -1.98 -23.83
N GLU A 230 -13.65 -1.38 -24.94
CA GLU A 230 -13.13 -2.09 -26.12
C GLU A 230 -11.90 -2.92 -25.77
N THR A 231 -10.95 -2.33 -25.04
CA THR A 231 -9.75 -3.02 -24.57
C THR A 231 -10.12 -4.23 -23.70
N CYS A 232 -11.07 -4.10 -22.79
CA CYS A 232 -11.51 -5.21 -21.94
C CYS A 232 -12.20 -6.31 -22.74
N ARG A 233 -13.07 -5.99 -23.71
CA ARG A 233 -13.71 -6.97 -24.59
C ARG A 233 -12.69 -7.71 -25.45
N HIS A 234 -11.69 -7.00 -25.97
CA HIS A 234 -10.56 -7.61 -26.66
C HIS A 234 -9.81 -8.59 -25.75
N LEU A 235 -9.45 -8.19 -24.53
CA LEU A 235 -8.77 -9.10 -23.59
C LEU A 235 -9.59 -10.34 -23.25
N LEU A 236 -10.93 -10.23 -23.30
CA LEU A 236 -11.87 -11.34 -23.06
C LEU A 236 -12.12 -12.22 -24.29
N GLY A 237 -11.74 -11.79 -25.50
CA GLY A 237 -12.11 -12.44 -26.76
C GLY A 237 -13.59 -12.28 -27.11
N GLU A 238 -14.20 -11.19 -26.64
CA GLU A 238 -15.61 -10.82 -26.89
C GLU A 238 -15.75 -9.81 -28.04
N ASP A 239 -14.68 -9.60 -28.81
CA ASP A 239 -14.66 -8.81 -30.04
C ASP A 239 -14.59 -9.70 -31.29
N ASP A 240 -14.71 -9.08 -32.47
CA ASP A 240 -14.68 -9.79 -33.76
C ASP A 240 -13.29 -10.33 -34.14
N GLN A 241 -12.26 -10.04 -33.35
CA GLN A 241 -10.90 -10.57 -33.55
C GLN A 241 -10.72 -11.94 -32.89
N PHE A 242 -11.57 -12.28 -31.91
CA PHE A 242 -11.54 -13.52 -31.16
C PHE A 242 -10.17 -13.86 -30.55
N ALA A 243 -9.31 -12.85 -30.35
CA ALA A 243 -8.06 -12.95 -29.61
C ALA A 243 -8.33 -12.63 -28.14
N TRP A 244 -7.59 -13.24 -27.20
CA TRP A 244 -7.78 -12.98 -25.77
C TRP A 244 -6.46 -13.13 -24.99
N ASP A 245 -6.40 -12.53 -23.80
CA ASP A 245 -5.26 -12.75 -22.92
C ASP A 245 -5.31 -14.16 -22.33
N ARG A 246 -4.25 -14.93 -22.56
CA ARG A 246 -4.13 -16.32 -22.10
C ARG A 246 -4.22 -16.45 -20.57
N ALA A 247 -3.84 -15.42 -19.83
CA ALA A 247 -3.89 -15.44 -18.39
C ALA A 247 -5.30 -15.15 -17.86
N TYR A 248 -5.87 -16.13 -17.16
CA TYR A 248 -7.18 -15.98 -16.50
C TYR A 248 -7.25 -14.75 -15.60
N VAL A 249 -6.17 -14.43 -14.88
CA VAL A 249 -6.13 -13.27 -13.97
C VAL A 249 -6.34 -11.95 -14.72
N VAL A 250 -5.84 -11.81 -15.94
CA VAL A 250 -6.03 -10.59 -16.76
C VAL A 250 -7.49 -10.49 -17.19
N ARG A 251 -8.06 -11.58 -17.69
CA ARG A 251 -9.48 -11.66 -18.08
C ARG A 251 -10.43 -11.43 -16.91
N LYS A 252 -10.08 -11.90 -15.70
CA LYS A 252 -10.85 -11.63 -14.49
C LYS A 252 -10.92 -10.12 -14.21
N GLU A 253 -9.78 -9.43 -14.26
CA GLU A 253 -9.75 -7.98 -14.06
C GLU A 253 -10.46 -7.21 -15.18
N ALA A 254 -10.40 -7.69 -16.42
CA ALA A 254 -11.14 -7.08 -17.54
C ALA A 254 -12.66 -7.14 -17.33
N ARG A 255 -13.19 -8.29 -16.88
CA ARG A 255 -14.61 -8.42 -16.54
C ARG A 255 -15.02 -7.51 -15.37
N GLU A 256 -14.15 -7.35 -14.38
CA GLU A 256 -14.39 -6.43 -13.28
C GLU A 256 -14.37 -4.97 -13.75
N ALA A 257 -13.42 -4.60 -14.60
CA ALA A 257 -13.30 -3.24 -15.14
C ALA A 257 -14.51 -2.84 -15.99
N LEU A 258 -15.12 -3.77 -16.74
CA LEU A 258 -16.35 -3.54 -17.51
C LEU A 258 -17.56 -3.13 -16.67
N GLN A 259 -17.54 -3.31 -15.35
CA GLN A 259 -18.62 -2.83 -14.48
C GLN A 259 -18.56 -1.31 -14.24
N TYR A 260 -17.46 -0.65 -14.65
CA TYR A 260 -17.19 0.76 -14.39
C TYR A 260 -17.15 1.63 -15.64
N VAL A 261 -17.36 1.05 -16.84
CA VAL A 261 -17.29 1.73 -18.15
C VAL A 261 -18.51 1.48 -19.00
#